data_AF-A0A849CD89-F1
#
_entry.id   AF-A0A849CD89-F1
#
_cell.length_a   1.000
_cell.length_b   1.000
_cell.length_c   1.000
_cell.angle_alpha   90.00
_cell.angle_beta   90.00
_cell.angle_gamma   90.00
#
_symmetry.space_group_name_H-M   'P 1'
#
loop_
_entity.id
_entity.type
_entity.pdbx_description
1 polymer ?
#
loop_
_entity_poly.entity_id
_entity_poly.type
_entity_poly.pdbx_seq_one_letter_code
_entity_poly.pdbx_strand_id
1 'polypeptide(L)'
;MADTPRSTNERFDEYALRNDFRQYHTMTGLQLWAVVSDTEQLQLTRDIDAIARRWTTAPSPWKEHWDHLVTAAQRWEADPQAMQQALHRIADDFVHTGTTDLASPLQVRNLLVAGELVESRRTDMGFAFAPTPDHIDYTYGYVTSYRSSADGTIWESLRSWSAARQWLIAQAGDTDPNTIVDITITGPDPGSGAASRPLMTGTGLTAAELAEQLHRIDDLLCTTPTPVESSAHSWLDELRYDALCDSYRDTLLEQRNPWTIGHRFELRLRADDLRAAIVDYGDRTGLQSPATRANTDAIEKHLENIRRSVRDRPIEWSTAPQISTWFDDAVADAQHQLDRLTAEGLRLTYIDPAQRNRITTIGFDDDHWYIQHAHTASDDRTLTYDTPPHAYPTCADLPTTPDRHVAGTGGAVPENIIDQLRAFDIELHTLEQNLSCVQQLRDAIRAGVPYTLTRQHGHSAPTSRPPQRGGFTRHATPSDTSAVEQPAPAKPSVPQRKRRQPPKPSAHHHRRRL
;
A
#
# COMPACT_ATOMS: atom_id res chain seq x y z
N MET A 1 -9.51 -45.36 -10.74
CA MET A 1 -10.02 -45.02 -9.40
C MET A 1 -11.50 -45.37 -9.39
N ALA A 2 -11.94 -46.12 -8.39
CA ALA A 2 -13.29 -46.68 -8.33
C ALA A 2 -14.31 -45.57 -7.99
N ASP A 3 -15.31 -45.42 -8.85
CA ASP A 3 -16.50 -44.62 -8.58
C ASP A 3 -17.19 -45.16 -7.31
N THR A 4 -17.01 -44.44 -6.22
CA THR A 4 -17.73 -44.72 -4.98
C THR A 4 -19.12 -44.11 -5.16
N PRO A 5 -20.21 -44.90 -5.13
CA PRO A 5 -21.55 -44.34 -5.28
C PRO A 5 -21.82 -43.39 -4.11
N ARG A 6 -21.87 -42.09 -4.41
CA ARG A 6 -22.18 -41.05 -3.43
C ARG A 6 -23.54 -41.33 -2.82
N SER A 7 -23.59 -41.25 -1.49
CA SER A 7 -24.80 -41.40 -0.68
C SER A 7 -25.92 -40.51 -1.23
N THR A 8 -27.07 -41.11 -1.50
CA THR A 8 -28.34 -40.47 -1.93
C THR A 8 -28.97 -39.54 -0.88
N ASN A 9 -28.22 -39.21 0.19
CA ASN A 9 -28.61 -38.33 1.28
C ASN A 9 -27.72 -37.06 1.37
N GLU A 10 -27.13 -36.60 0.27
CA GLU A 10 -26.70 -35.19 0.20
C GLU A 10 -27.95 -34.32 0.32
N ARG A 11 -28.26 -33.89 1.55
CA ARG A 11 -29.21 -32.80 1.77
C ARG A 11 -28.64 -31.60 1.02
N PHE A 12 -29.32 -31.21 -0.04
CA PHE A 12 -29.11 -29.94 -0.73
C PHE A 12 -29.41 -28.81 0.26
N ASP A 13 -28.38 -28.41 0.99
CA ASP A 13 -28.41 -27.24 1.87
C ASP A 13 -28.29 -25.99 1.00
N GLU A 14 -29.30 -25.12 1.07
CA GLU A 14 -29.32 -23.84 0.37
C GLU A 14 -28.06 -23.01 0.65
N TYR A 15 -27.53 -23.07 1.88
CA TYR A 15 -26.33 -22.34 2.25
C TYR A 15 -25.09 -22.89 1.56
N ALA A 16 -24.93 -24.21 1.54
CA ALA A 16 -23.83 -24.88 0.84
C ALA A 16 -23.89 -24.62 -0.68
N LEU A 17 -25.08 -24.71 -1.28
CA LEU A 17 -25.29 -24.44 -2.71
C LEU A 17 -25.09 -22.97 -3.06
N ARG A 18 -25.44 -22.03 -2.17
CA ARG A 18 -25.17 -20.60 -2.37
C ARG A 18 -23.68 -20.31 -2.33
N ASN A 19 -22.93 -20.95 -1.43
CA ASN A 19 -21.48 -20.83 -1.40
C ASN A 19 -20.84 -21.45 -2.64
N ASP A 20 -21.32 -22.62 -3.09
CA ASP A 20 -20.90 -23.23 -4.36
C ASP A 20 -21.16 -22.28 -5.54
N PHE A 21 -22.32 -21.60 -5.58
CA PHE A 21 -22.64 -20.64 -6.64
C PHE A 21 -21.74 -19.40 -6.60
N ARG A 22 -21.49 -18.85 -5.40
CA ARG A 22 -20.53 -17.75 -5.22
C ARG A 22 -19.15 -18.15 -5.72
N GLN A 23 -18.69 -19.34 -5.33
CA GLN A 23 -17.43 -19.90 -5.78
C GLN A 23 -17.40 -20.10 -7.30
N TYR A 24 -18.45 -20.67 -7.89
CA TYR A 24 -18.60 -20.83 -9.35
C TYR A 24 -18.54 -19.47 -10.07
N HIS A 25 -19.30 -18.48 -9.61
CA HIS A 25 -19.34 -17.16 -10.22
C HIS A 25 -17.97 -16.48 -10.16
N THR A 26 -17.29 -16.58 -9.01
CA THR A 26 -15.94 -16.06 -8.88
C THR A 26 -14.96 -16.79 -9.79
N MET A 27 -14.93 -18.13 -9.79
CA MET A 27 -14.03 -18.94 -10.63
C MET A 27 -14.27 -18.72 -12.13
N THR A 28 -15.53 -18.60 -12.56
CA THR A 28 -15.88 -18.26 -13.95
C THR A 28 -15.41 -16.85 -14.31
N GLY A 29 -15.47 -15.93 -13.35
CA GLY A 29 -14.80 -14.64 -13.47
C GLY A 29 -13.30 -14.81 -13.69
N LEU A 30 -12.64 -15.59 -12.85
CA LEU A 30 -11.20 -15.86 -12.93
C LEU A 30 -10.76 -16.47 -14.28
N GLN A 31 -11.61 -17.24 -14.97
CA GLN A 31 -11.28 -17.77 -16.32
C GLN A 31 -10.94 -16.68 -17.34
N LEU A 32 -11.55 -15.50 -17.22
CA LEU A 32 -11.36 -14.40 -18.15
C LEU A 32 -10.11 -13.56 -17.83
N TRP A 33 -9.57 -13.64 -16.61
CA TRP A 33 -8.60 -12.66 -16.09
C TRP A 33 -7.38 -13.25 -15.39
N ALA A 34 -7.48 -14.48 -14.85
CA ALA A 34 -6.51 -15.06 -13.92
C ALA A 34 -5.63 -16.15 -14.54
N VAL A 35 -5.98 -16.62 -15.72
CA VAL A 35 -5.35 -17.78 -16.37
C VAL A 35 -4.11 -17.31 -17.10
N VAL A 36 -2.93 -17.78 -16.68
CA VAL A 36 -1.63 -17.43 -17.29
C VAL A 36 -1.09 -18.60 -18.13
N SER A 37 -1.69 -19.79 -18.02
CA SER A 37 -1.29 -20.98 -18.76
C SER A 37 -2.48 -21.89 -19.14
N ASP A 38 -2.31 -22.65 -20.21
CA ASP A 38 -3.29 -23.65 -20.66
C ASP A 38 -3.58 -24.71 -19.58
N THR A 39 -2.59 -25.06 -18.76
CA THR A 39 -2.75 -26.03 -17.67
C THR A 39 -3.60 -25.46 -16.54
N GLU A 40 -3.43 -24.18 -16.19
CA GLU A 40 -4.33 -23.47 -15.27
C GLU A 40 -5.73 -23.35 -15.85
N GLN A 41 -5.86 -23.06 -17.15
CA GLN A 41 -7.15 -22.98 -17.82
C GLN A 41 -7.90 -24.31 -17.74
N LEU A 42 -7.22 -25.42 -18.05
CA LEU A 42 -7.78 -26.76 -18.01
C LEU A 42 -8.17 -27.16 -16.59
N GLN A 43 -7.33 -26.83 -15.59
CA GLN A 43 -7.62 -27.14 -14.19
C GLN A 43 -8.81 -26.32 -13.68
N LEU A 44 -8.82 -25.01 -13.94
CA LEU A 44 -9.92 -24.11 -13.59
C LEU A 44 -11.24 -24.55 -14.23
N THR A 45 -11.20 -24.91 -15.51
CA THR A 45 -12.39 -25.42 -16.23
C THR A 45 -12.90 -26.70 -15.60
N ARG A 46 -12.02 -27.63 -15.22
CA ARG A 46 -12.41 -28.87 -14.52
C ARG A 46 -13.06 -28.58 -13.17
N ASP A 47 -12.51 -27.64 -12.41
CA ASP A 47 -13.00 -27.30 -11.07
C ASP A 47 -14.33 -26.53 -11.15
N ILE A 48 -14.49 -25.62 -12.13
CA ILE A 48 -15.76 -24.98 -12.47
C ILE A 48 -16.79 -26.04 -12.86
N ASP A 49 -16.45 -26.99 -13.73
CA ASP A 49 -17.34 -28.07 -14.14
C ASP A 49 -17.73 -28.98 -12.97
N ALA A 50 -16.82 -29.22 -12.03
CA ALA A 50 -17.08 -30.02 -10.84
C ALA A 50 -18.08 -29.34 -9.91
N ILE A 51 -17.95 -28.02 -9.72
CA ILE A 51 -18.91 -27.20 -8.97
C ILE A 51 -20.23 -27.13 -9.73
N ALA A 52 -20.21 -26.78 -11.03
CA ALA A 52 -21.34 -26.73 -11.96
C ALA A 52 -22.22 -27.99 -11.91
N ARG A 53 -21.58 -29.17 -11.90
CA ARG A 53 -22.27 -30.45 -11.83
C ARG A 53 -23.14 -30.61 -10.59
N ARG A 54 -22.77 -30.04 -9.44
CA ARG A 54 -23.50 -30.22 -8.17
C ARG A 54 -24.90 -29.59 -8.20
N TRP A 55 -25.07 -28.46 -8.92
CA TRP A 55 -26.35 -27.76 -9.01
C TRP A 55 -27.10 -28.05 -10.31
N THR A 56 -26.41 -28.29 -11.43
CA THR A 56 -27.06 -28.70 -12.70
C THR A 56 -27.73 -30.07 -12.61
N THR A 57 -27.25 -30.95 -11.71
CA THR A 57 -27.83 -32.27 -11.44
C THR A 57 -28.76 -32.29 -10.21
N ALA A 58 -28.95 -31.15 -9.54
CA ALA A 58 -29.86 -31.05 -8.40
C ALA A 58 -31.33 -31.23 -8.84
N PRO A 59 -32.19 -31.85 -7.99
CA PRO A 59 -33.62 -31.97 -8.29
C PRO A 59 -34.31 -30.60 -8.26
N SER A 60 -35.39 -30.44 -9.04
CA SER A 60 -36.30 -29.30 -8.92
C SER A 60 -36.85 -29.23 -7.47
N PRO A 61 -36.99 -28.05 -6.84
CA PRO A 61 -36.93 -26.69 -7.42
C PRO A 61 -35.53 -26.04 -7.44
N TRP A 62 -34.50 -26.71 -6.91
CA TRP A 62 -33.17 -26.11 -6.75
C TRP A 62 -32.54 -25.74 -8.09
N LYS A 63 -32.61 -26.63 -9.08
CA LYS A 63 -32.10 -26.34 -10.43
C LYS A 63 -32.71 -25.06 -11.02
N GLU A 64 -34.03 -24.93 -10.97
CA GLU A 64 -34.75 -23.75 -11.51
C GLU A 64 -34.37 -22.46 -10.76
N HIS A 65 -34.20 -22.55 -9.44
CA HIS A 65 -33.72 -21.45 -8.61
C HIS A 65 -32.34 -20.95 -9.06
N TRP A 66 -31.42 -21.86 -9.34
CA TRP A 66 -30.05 -21.51 -9.71
C TRP A 66 -29.91 -21.08 -11.18
N ASP A 67 -30.68 -21.68 -12.09
CA ASP A 67 -30.75 -21.23 -13.48
C ASP A 67 -31.23 -19.77 -13.55
N HIS A 68 -32.17 -19.38 -12.67
CA HIS A 68 -32.57 -17.99 -12.52
C HIS A 68 -31.43 -17.10 -11.97
N LEU A 69 -30.65 -17.57 -11.00
CA LEU A 69 -29.53 -16.80 -10.45
C LEU A 69 -28.41 -16.60 -11.48
N VAL A 70 -28.05 -17.63 -12.27
CA VAL A 70 -27.11 -17.49 -13.41
C VAL A 70 -27.62 -16.43 -14.38
N THR A 71 -28.88 -16.54 -14.79
CA THR A 71 -29.50 -15.61 -15.73
C THR A 71 -29.52 -14.18 -15.18
N ALA A 72 -29.81 -14.02 -13.88
CA ALA A 72 -29.79 -12.73 -13.21
C ALA A 72 -28.37 -12.13 -13.16
N ALA A 73 -27.36 -12.93 -12.82
CA ALA A 73 -25.96 -12.50 -12.80
C ALA A 73 -25.49 -12.05 -14.19
N GLN A 74 -25.77 -12.84 -15.24
CA GLN A 74 -25.44 -12.46 -16.62
C GLN A 74 -26.11 -11.15 -17.07
N ARG A 75 -27.39 -10.93 -16.68
CA ARG A 75 -28.09 -9.68 -16.98
C ARG A 75 -27.51 -8.49 -16.23
N TRP A 76 -27.09 -8.68 -14.99
CA TRP A 76 -26.40 -7.66 -14.20
C TRP A 76 -25.06 -7.27 -14.80
N GLU A 77 -24.30 -8.23 -15.33
CA GLU A 77 -23.04 -7.96 -16.03
C GLU A 77 -23.26 -7.20 -17.34
N ALA A 78 -24.30 -7.57 -18.10
CA ALA A 78 -24.62 -6.96 -19.39
C ALA A 78 -25.21 -5.55 -19.27
N ASP A 79 -26.14 -5.33 -18.32
CA ASP A 79 -26.82 -4.05 -18.11
C ASP A 79 -27.18 -3.82 -16.62
N PRO A 80 -26.22 -3.32 -15.81
CA PRO A 80 -26.44 -3.03 -14.41
C PRO A 80 -27.53 -1.97 -14.17
N GLN A 81 -27.68 -1.00 -15.09
CA GLN A 81 -28.64 0.08 -14.94
C GLN A 81 -30.07 -0.41 -15.11
N ALA A 82 -30.33 -1.25 -16.11
CA ALA A 82 -31.64 -1.87 -16.29
C ALA A 82 -32.02 -2.80 -15.14
N MET A 83 -31.05 -3.54 -14.59
CA MET A 83 -31.29 -4.43 -13.45
C MET A 83 -31.56 -3.67 -12.16
N GLN A 84 -30.84 -2.58 -11.92
CA GLN A 84 -31.11 -1.67 -10.80
C GLN A 84 -32.50 -1.04 -10.94
N GLN A 85 -32.90 -0.63 -12.14
CA GLN A 85 -34.26 -0.12 -12.41
C GLN A 85 -35.34 -1.19 -12.21
N ALA A 86 -35.07 -2.45 -12.56
CA ALA A 86 -36.00 -3.55 -12.34
C ALA A 86 -36.23 -3.80 -10.84
N LEU A 87 -35.17 -3.74 -10.02
CA LEU A 87 -35.28 -3.80 -8.55
C LEU A 87 -36.09 -2.63 -7.99
N HIS A 88 -35.86 -1.40 -8.49
CA HIS A 88 -36.63 -0.24 -8.06
C HIS A 88 -38.12 -0.39 -8.40
N ARG A 89 -38.46 -0.90 -9.58
CA ARG A 89 -39.87 -1.16 -9.95
C ARG A 89 -40.53 -2.20 -9.06
N ILE A 90 -39.82 -3.26 -8.68
CA ILE A 90 -40.33 -4.30 -7.77
C ILE A 90 -40.54 -3.71 -6.36
N ALA A 91 -39.60 -2.89 -5.88
CA ALA A 91 -39.71 -2.20 -4.60
C ALA A 91 -40.89 -1.20 -4.60
N ASP A 92 -41.04 -0.43 -5.67
CA ASP A 92 -42.15 0.50 -5.85
C ASP A 92 -43.49 -0.25 -5.87
N ASP A 93 -43.61 -1.36 -6.60
CA ASP A 93 -44.82 -2.20 -6.62
C ASP A 93 -45.20 -2.68 -5.21
N PHE A 94 -44.22 -3.23 -4.47
CA PHE A 94 -44.44 -3.68 -3.09
C PHE A 94 -44.94 -2.56 -2.16
N VAL A 95 -44.41 -1.33 -2.31
CA VAL A 95 -44.84 -0.17 -1.53
C VAL A 95 -46.30 0.22 -1.87
N HIS A 96 -46.73 0.03 -3.11
CA HIS A 96 -48.06 0.42 -3.57
C HIS A 96 -49.14 -0.66 -3.31
N THR A 97 -48.81 -1.93 -3.50
CA THR A 97 -49.79 -3.04 -3.47
C THR A 97 -49.69 -3.90 -2.20
N GLY A 98 -48.55 -3.86 -1.50
CA GLY A 98 -48.26 -4.74 -0.36
C GLY A 98 -47.89 -6.18 -0.77
N THR A 99 -47.84 -6.48 -2.06
CA THR A 99 -47.41 -7.78 -2.62
C THR A 99 -46.36 -7.56 -3.70
N THR A 100 -45.55 -8.58 -4.00
CA THR A 100 -44.60 -8.55 -5.12
C THR A 100 -45.16 -9.37 -6.28
N ASP A 101 -46.22 -8.90 -6.93
CA ASP A 101 -46.85 -9.64 -8.02
C ASP A 101 -45.94 -9.70 -9.27
N LEU A 102 -44.98 -8.76 -9.36
CA LEU A 102 -43.99 -8.68 -10.43
C LEU A 102 -42.87 -9.73 -10.34
N ALA A 103 -42.60 -10.29 -9.17
CA ALA A 103 -41.53 -11.27 -8.96
C ALA A 103 -41.73 -12.08 -7.68
N SER A 104 -41.42 -13.38 -7.73
CA SER A 104 -41.45 -14.19 -6.51
C SER A 104 -40.38 -13.73 -5.50
N PRO A 105 -40.57 -13.90 -4.18
CA PRO A 105 -39.58 -13.53 -3.17
C PRO A 105 -38.18 -14.12 -3.44
N LEU A 106 -38.16 -15.31 -4.04
CA LEU A 106 -36.97 -16.03 -4.43
C LEU A 106 -36.27 -15.40 -5.64
N GLN A 107 -37.02 -14.87 -6.62
CA GLN A 107 -36.46 -14.11 -7.74
C GLN A 107 -35.86 -12.78 -7.27
N VAL A 108 -36.54 -12.05 -6.36
CA VAL A 108 -36.03 -10.80 -5.78
C VAL A 108 -34.73 -11.04 -5.03
N ARG A 109 -34.67 -12.10 -4.20
CA ARG A 109 -33.44 -12.49 -3.50
C ARG A 109 -32.31 -12.83 -4.46
N ASN A 110 -32.59 -13.54 -5.56
CA ASN A 110 -31.58 -13.85 -6.56
C ASN A 110 -31.07 -12.60 -7.29
N LEU A 111 -31.94 -11.62 -7.57
CA LEU A 111 -31.55 -10.35 -8.16
C LEU A 111 -30.61 -9.55 -7.25
N LEU A 112 -30.88 -9.54 -5.95
CA LEU A 112 -30.02 -8.88 -4.95
C LEU A 112 -28.66 -9.58 -4.81
N VAL A 113 -28.64 -10.92 -4.74
CA VAL A 113 -27.40 -11.69 -4.67
C VAL A 113 -26.57 -11.54 -5.95
N ALA A 114 -27.21 -11.51 -7.12
CA ALA A 114 -26.53 -11.23 -8.38
C ALA A 114 -25.90 -9.82 -8.41
N GLY A 115 -26.63 -8.81 -7.90
CA GLY A 115 -26.10 -7.45 -7.76
C GLY A 115 -24.88 -7.39 -6.84
N GLU A 116 -24.98 -8.00 -5.64
CA GLU A 116 -23.88 -8.13 -4.67
C GLU A 116 -22.63 -8.75 -5.32
N LEU A 117 -22.80 -9.85 -6.07
CA LEU A 117 -21.68 -10.57 -6.71
C LEU A 117 -21.01 -9.79 -7.84
N VAL A 118 -21.77 -9.01 -8.61
CA VAL A 118 -21.23 -8.21 -9.71
C VAL A 118 -20.56 -6.94 -9.19
N GLU A 119 -21.11 -6.33 -8.13
CA GLU A 119 -20.50 -5.17 -7.47
C GLU A 119 -19.20 -5.56 -6.75
N SER A 120 -19.19 -6.65 -5.97
CA SER A 120 -17.98 -7.14 -5.29
C SER A 120 -16.85 -7.41 -6.30
N ARG A 121 -17.20 -8.02 -7.43
CA ARG A 121 -16.29 -8.28 -8.55
C ARG A 121 -15.70 -6.98 -9.12
N ARG A 122 -16.47 -5.90 -9.24
CA ARG A 122 -15.98 -4.60 -9.74
C ARG A 122 -15.03 -3.92 -8.76
N THR A 123 -15.26 -4.05 -7.46
CA THR A 123 -14.36 -3.54 -6.43
C THR A 123 -13.08 -4.36 -6.29
N ASP A 124 -13.16 -5.68 -6.43
CA ASP A 124 -12.00 -6.58 -6.30
C ASP A 124 -11.10 -6.56 -7.55
N MET A 125 -11.68 -6.35 -8.74
CA MET A 125 -10.97 -6.35 -10.03
C MET A 125 -10.56 -4.93 -10.48
N GLY A 126 -9.96 -4.12 -9.61
CA GLY A 126 -9.64 -2.70 -9.84
C GLY A 126 -8.83 -2.30 -11.09
N PHE A 127 -8.61 -3.15 -12.10
CA PHE A 127 -7.98 -2.79 -13.38
C PHE A 127 -8.60 -3.51 -14.60
N ALA A 128 -8.69 -2.76 -15.71
CA ALA A 128 -9.27 -3.16 -16.99
C ALA A 128 -8.24 -3.73 -17.98
N PHE A 129 -8.68 -4.76 -18.71
CA PHE A 129 -8.29 -5.32 -20.03
C PHE A 129 -6.87 -5.14 -20.60
N ALA A 130 -6.19 -6.28 -20.81
CA ALA A 130 -5.70 -6.74 -22.13
C ALA A 130 -5.54 -8.28 -22.12
N PRO A 131 -5.74 -8.98 -23.26
CA PRO A 131 -5.47 -10.40 -23.37
C PRO A 131 -3.95 -10.66 -23.33
N THR A 132 -3.54 -11.59 -22.48
CA THR A 132 -2.16 -12.11 -22.37
C THR A 132 -1.72 -12.74 -23.69
N PRO A 133 -0.60 -12.30 -24.31
CA PRO A 133 0.10 -13.11 -25.28
C PRO A 133 0.98 -14.16 -24.57
N ASP A 134 1.30 -15.18 -25.36
CA ASP A 134 2.09 -16.36 -25.05
C ASP A 134 3.34 -16.10 -24.21
N HIS A 135 3.65 -17.11 -23.40
CA HIS A 135 4.89 -17.33 -22.67
C HIS A 135 6.12 -16.68 -23.33
N ILE A 136 6.64 -15.61 -22.72
CA ILE A 136 7.95 -15.07 -23.09
C ILE A 136 8.92 -15.36 -21.95
N ASP A 137 9.79 -16.34 -22.19
CA ASP A 137 11.03 -16.51 -21.46
C ASP A 137 11.91 -15.27 -21.71
N TYR A 138 11.74 -14.23 -20.91
CA TYR A 138 12.62 -13.07 -20.97
C TYR A 138 13.88 -13.32 -20.14
N THR A 139 14.99 -13.47 -20.85
CA THR A 139 16.38 -13.41 -20.36
C THR A 139 16.81 -11.99 -19.94
N TYR A 140 15.92 -10.99 -20.04
CA TYR A 140 16.20 -9.59 -19.71
C TYR A 140 15.67 -9.28 -18.31
N GLY A 141 16.59 -8.93 -17.40
CA GLY A 141 16.29 -8.58 -16.01
C GLY A 141 15.78 -7.15 -15.83
N TYR A 142 15.95 -6.62 -14.62
CA TYR A 142 15.61 -5.26 -14.24
C TYR A 142 16.63 -4.30 -14.84
N VAL A 143 16.22 -3.48 -15.81
CA VAL A 143 17.10 -2.50 -16.46
C VAL A 143 17.05 -1.20 -15.68
N THR A 144 18.22 -0.75 -15.24
CA THR A 144 18.39 0.43 -14.41
C THR A 144 19.31 1.43 -15.09
N SER A 145 18.94 2.70 -15.08
CA SER A 145 19.78 3.79 -15.54
C SER A 145 20.16 4.73 -14.41
N TYR A 146 21.38 5.24 -14.49
CA TYR A 146 21.88 6.31 -13.65
C TYR A 146 22.54 7.35 -14.57
N ARG A 147 22.04 8.57 -14.53
CA ARG A 147 22.56 9.69 -15.31
C ARG A 147 23.09 10.74 -14.36
N SER A 148 24.39 11.00 -14.37
CA SER A 148 24.98 12.15 -13.67
C SER A 148 25.17 13.30 -14.66
N SER A 149 25.11 14.54 -14.17
CA SER A 149 25.41 15.73 -14.99
C SER A 149 26.86 15.77 -15.49
N ALA A 150 27.77 15.00 -14.87
CA ALA A 150 29.20 14.98 -15.17
C ALA A 150 29.62 13.86 -16.14
N ASP A 151 29.06 12.65 -16.01
CA ASP A 151 29.60 11.44 -16.63
C ASP A 151 28.65 10.76 -17.64
N GLY A 152 27.50 11.40 -17.93
CA GLY A 152 26.52 10.85 -18.87
C GLY A 152 25.63 9.79 -18.25
N THR A 153 25.01 8.93 -19.08
CA THR A 153 24.07 7.89 -18.63
C THR A 153 24.69 6.51 -18.71
N ILE A 154 24.75 5.82 -17.58
CA ILE A 154 25.12 4.41 -17.46
C ILE A 154 23.86 3.55 -17.30
N TRP A 155 23.91 2.33 -17.83
CA TRP A 155 22.82 1.37 -17.83
C TRP A 155 23.32 0.03 -17.32
N GLU A 156 22.54 -0.64 -16.49
CA GLU A 156 22.86 -1.96 -15.96
C GLU A 156 21.63 -2.87 -15.97
N SER A 157 21.85 -4.17 -16.19
CA SER A 157 20.79 -5.19 -16.18
C SER A 157 20.95 -6.08 -14.96
N LEU A 158 19.97 -6.04 -14.06
CA LEU A 158 20.05 -6.60 -12.72
C LEU A 158 19.00 -7.68 -12.49
N ARG A 159 19.24 -8.55 -11.50
CA ARG A 159 18.45 -9.77 -11.30
C ARG A 159 17.14 -9.55 -10.56
N SER A 160 17.03 -8.45 -9.82
CA SER A 160 15.88 -8.13 -8.98
C SER A 160 15.70 -6.62 -8.84
N TRP A 161 14.56 -6.21 -8.30
CA TRP A 161 14.26 -4.80 -8.04
C TRP A 161 15.10 -4.27 -6.87
N SER A 162 15.36 -5.08 -5.85
CA SER A 162 16.30 -4.76 -4.77
C SER A 162 17.73 -4.58 -5.27
N ALA A 163 18.21 -5.45 -6.16
CA ALA A 163 19.54 -5.32 -6.76
C ALA A 163 19.67 -4.03 -7.58
N ALA A 164 18.60 -3.61 -8.27
CA ALA A 164 18.51 -2.32 -8.95
C ALA A 164 18.71 -1.14 -7.99
N ARG A 165 18.04 -1.14 -6.84
CA ARG A 165 18.20 -0.09 -5.83
C ARG A 165 19.59 -0.11 -5.21
N GLN A 166 20.13 -1.27 -4.88
CA GLN A 166 21.48 -1.41 -4.32
C GLN A 166 22.57 -0.93 -5.30
N TRP A 167 22.43 -1.21 -6.59
CA TRP A 167 23.33 -0.69 -7.60
C TRP A 167 23.28 0.83 -7.67
N LEU A 168 22.08 1.43 -7.64
CA LEU A 168 21.92 2.90 -7.60
C LEU A 168 22.53 3.51 -6.34
N ILE A 169 22.38 2.87 -5.18
CA ILE A 169 23.02 3.29 -3.92
C ILE A 169 24.54 3.29 -4.08
N ALA A 170 25.11 2.24 -4.67
CA ALA A 170 26.55 2.16 -4.92
C ALA A 170 27.02 3.26 -5.89
N GLN A 171 26.32 3.48 -7.01
CA GLN A 171 26.65 4.55 -7.96
C GLN A 171 26.57 5.94 -7.32
N ALA A 172 25.57 6.17 -6.47
CA ALA A 172 25.43 7.41 -5.74
C ALA A 172 26.55 7.62 -4.72
N GLY A 173 27.02 6.55 -4.05
CA GLY A 173 28.15 6.59 -3.12
C GLY A 173 29.50 6.90 -3.79
N ASP A 174 29.67 6.49 -5.04
CA ASP A 174 30.87 6.78 -5.85
C ASP A 174 30.83 8.18 -6.51
N THR A 175 29.69 8.88 -6.46
CA THR A 175 29.49 10.21 -7.05
C THR A 175 29.60 11.30 -5.99
N ASP A 176 30.08 12.50 -6.35
CA ASP A 176 30.06 13.64 -5.42
C ASP A 176 28.64 13.90 -4.91
N PRO A 177 28.39 13.97 -3.58
CA PRO A 177 27.05 14.00 -2.98
C PRO A 177 26.14 15.11 -3.49
N ASN A 178 26.70 16.22 -4.00
CA ASN A 178 25.94 17.37 -4.51
C ASN A 178 25.66 17.29 -6.02
N THR A 179 26.19 16.29 -6.72
CA THR A 179 25.97 16.11 -8.15
C THR A 179 24.52 15.79 -8.41
N ILE A 180 23.95 16.44 -9.43
CA ILE A 180 22.58 16.19 -9.85
C ILE A 180 22.51 14.93 -10.70
N VAL A 181 21.57 14.05 -10.35
CA VAL A 181 21.38 12.74 -10.95
C VAL A 181 19.93 12.49 -11.33
N ASP A 182 19.75 11.71 -12.40
CA ASP A 182 18.47 11.17 -12.82
C ASP A 182 18.56 9.64 -12.90
N ILE A 183 17.49 8.96 -12.49
CA ILE A 183 17.45 7.49 -12.45
C ILE A 183 16.17 6.95 -13.06
N THR A 184 16.22 5.73 -13.54
CA THR A 184 15.03 4.95 -13.90
C THR A 184 15.29 3.48 -13.63
N ILE A 185 14.33 2.80 -12.99
CA ILE A 185 14.28 1.35 -12.88
C ILE A 185 13.09 0.86 -13.69
N THR A 186 13.33 -0.11 -14.56
CA THR A 186 12.30 -0.83 -15.29
C THR A 186 12.40 -2.32 -15.00
N GLY A 187 11.28 -3.03 -14.97
CA GLY A 187 11.23 -4.48 -14.76
C GLY A 187 10.27 -5.16 -15.74
N PRO A 188 10.34 -6.49 -15.87
CA PRO A 188 9.47 -7.23 -16.76
C PRO A 188 8.01 -7.15 -16.28
N ASP A 189 7.05 -6.93 -17.19
CA ASP A 189 5.62 -6.96 -16.87
C ASP A 189 4.97 -8.25 -17.37
N PRO A 190 4.68 -9.21 -16.46
CA PRO A 190 4.05 -10.46 -16.83
C PRO A 190 2.59 -10.29 -17.29
N GLY A 191 1.92 -9.18 -16.97
CA GLY A 191 0.52 -8.94 -17.31
C GLY A 191 0.33 -8.36 -18.71
N SER A 192 1.15 -7.39 -19.11
CA SER A 192 1.08 -6.76 -20.43
C SER A 192 1.93 -7.45 -21.50
N GLY A 193 2.85 -8.35 -21.08
CA GLY A 193 3.87 -8.91 -21.96
C GLY A 193 4.92 -7.87 -22.40
N ALA A 194 4.88 -6.66 -21.84
CA ALA A 194 5.88 -5.64 -22.12
C ALA A 194 7.22 -6.07 -21.54
N ALA A 195 8.26 -6.01 -22.38
CA ALA A 195 9.64 -6.31 -21.99
C ALA A 195 10.15 -5.40 -20.85
N SER A 196 9.51 -4.26 -20.61
CA SER A 196 9.88 -3.32 -19.56
C SER A 196 8.70 -2.44 -19.15
N ARG A 197 8.36 -2.46 -17.85
CA ARG A 197 7.44 -1.54 -17.18
C ARG A 197 8.24 -0.64 -16.23
N PRO A 198 8.01 0.68 -16.24
CA PRO A 198 8.70 1.59 -15.33
C PRO A 198 8.21 1.36 -13.89
N LEU A 199 9.16 1.10 -13.00
CA LEU A 199 8.92 0.83 -11.57
C LEU A 199 9.22 2.05 -10.72
N MET A 200 10.31 2.74 -11.04
CA MET A 200 10.79 3.88 -10.26
C MET A 200 11.50 4.87 -11.17
N THR A 201 11.32 6.15 -10.92
CA THR A 201 12.03 7.24 -11.58
C THR A 201 12.46 8.27 -10.55
N GLY A 202 13.52 9.01 -10.86
CA GLY A 202 13.95 10.16 -10.07
C GLY A 202 14.62 11.15 -10.99
N THR A 203 14.30 12.44 -10.85
CA THR A 203 14.90 13.47 -11.68
C THR A 203 15.34 14.67 -10.85
N GLY A 204 16.52 15.21 -11.16
CA GLY A 204 17.06 16.38 -10.50
C GLY A 204 17.41 16.17 -9.02
N LEU A 205 17.63 14.92 -8.59
CA LEU A 205 18.04 14.57 -7.22
C LEU A 205 19.52 14.85 -7.04
N THR A 206 19.98 15.14 -5.83
CA THR A 206 21.42 15.01 -5.54
C THR A 206 21.78 13.53 -5.33
N ALA A 207 23.05 13.16 -5.56
CA ALA A 207 23.52 11.79 -5.28
C ALA A 207 23.27 11.40 -3.82
N ALA A 208 23.46 12.32 -2.86
CA ALA A 208 23.14 12.08 -1.46
C ALA A 208 21.64 11.86 -1.21
N GLU A 209 20.76 12.69 -1.80
CA GLU A 209 19.30 12.53 -1.69
C GLU A 209 18.82 11.20 -2.27
N LEU A 210 19.40 10.76 -3.39
CA LEU A 210 19.11 9.47 -4.00
C LEU A 210 19.48 8.32 -3.06
N ALA A 211 20.71 8.32 -2.52
CA ALA A 211 21.17 7.27 -1.62
C ALA A 211 20.31 7.20 -0.34
N GLU A 212 20.01 8.35 0.27
CA GLU A 212 19.17 8.43 1.47
C GLU A 212 17.76 7.86 1.23
N GLN A 213 17.10 8.28 0.14
CA GLN A 213 15.76 7.81 -0.17
C GLN A 213 15.72 6.31 -0.50
N LEU A 214 16.72 5.81 -1.23
CA LEU A 214 16.79 4.38 -1.55
C LEU A 214 17.10 3.53 -0.31
N HIS A 215 17.99 3.97 0.58
CA HIS A 215 18.22 3.32 1.87
C HIS A 215 16.93 3.26 2.71
N ARG A 216 16.22 4.40 2.81
CA ARG A 216 14.94 4.47 3.51
C ARG A 216 13.93 3.48 2.93
N ILE A 217 13.82 3.39 1.61
CA ILE A 217 12.94 2.42 0.95
C ILE A 217 13.37 0.99 1.29
N ASP A 218 14.65 0.66 1.23
CA ASP A 218 15.12 -0.69 1.55
C ASP A 218 14.87 -1.09 3.01
N ASP A 219 15.00 -0.15 3.95
CA ASP A 219 14.68 -0.36 5.36
C ASP A 219 13.18 -0.59 5.57
N LEU A 220 12.33 0.23 4.95
CA LEU A 220 10.88 0.10 5.05
C LEU A 220 10.34 -1.20 4.46
N LEU A 221 10.95 -1.65 3.38
CA LEU A 221 10.60 -2.87 2.69
C LEU A 221 11.19 -4.13 3.35
N CYS A 222 11.97 -3.96 4.43
CA CYS A 222 12.75 -5.03 5.05
C CYS A 222 13.56 -5.81 3.99
N THR A 223 14.04 -5.10 2.96
CA THR A 223 14.96 -5.63 1.95
C THR A 223 16.41 -5.32 2.30
N THR A 224 16.65 -4.76 3.49
CA THR A 224 17.97 -4.55 4.06
C THR A 224 18.76 -5.86 3.98
N PRO A 225 20.00 -5.84 3.47
CA PRO A 225 20.77 -7.04 3.27
C PRO A 225 20.89 -7.83 4.58
N THR A 226 20.62 -9.13 4.50
CA THR A 226 20.97 -10.08 5.56
C THR A 226 22.40 -9.82 6.04
N PRO A 227 22.68 -9.92 7.36
CA PRO A 227 23.93 -9.49 7.96
C PRO A 227 25.15 -9.89 7.13
N VAL A 228 26.05 -8.93 6.92
CA VAL A 228 27.22 -9.08 6.02
C VAL A 228 28.19 -10.16 6.51
N GLU A 229 28.25 -10.38 7.81
CA GLU A 229 29.15 -11.35 8.43
C GLU A 229 28.43 -12.68 8.68
N SER A 230 29.12 -13.78 8.36
CA SER A 230 28.71 -15.11 8.78
C SER A 230 28.59 -15.13 10.30
N SER A 231 27.54 -15.79 10.79
CA SER A 231 27.34 -15.96 12.20
C SER A 231 28.53 -16.72 12.81
N ALA A 232 28.89 -16.40 14.05
CA ALA A 232 29.80 -17.25 14.85
C ALA A 232 29.28 -18.69 14.99
N HIS A 233 28.00 -18.92 14.69
CA HIS A 233 27.34 -20.20 14.70
C HIS A 233 26.73 -20.52 13.33
N SER A 234 27.27 -21.53 12.65
CA SER A 234 26.82 -21.96 11.31
C SER A 234 25.34 -22.36 11.25
N TRP A 235 24.79 -22.90 12.34
CA TRP A 235 23.37 -23.26 12.41
C TRP A 235 22.43 -22.05 12.30
N LEU A 236 22.86 -20.86 12.73
CA LEU A 236 22.08 -19.63 12.53
C LEU A 236 22.06 -19.22 11.06
N ASP A 237 23.15 -19.47 10.34
CA ASP A 237 23.21 -19.18 8.91
C ASP A 237 22.36 -20.18 8.10
N GLU A 238 22.40 -21.46 8.47
CA GLU A 238 21.47 -22.48 7.93
C GLU A 238 20.01 -22.09 8.16
N LEU A 239 19.64 -21.70 9.39
CA LEU A 239 18.27 -21.31 9.73
C LEU A 239 17.80 -20.08 8.95
N ARG A 240 18.68 -19.07 8.75
CA ARG A 240 18.37 -17.88 7.94
C ARG A 240 18.18 -18.23 6.47
N TYR A 241 19.02 -19.11 5.94
CA TYR A 241 18.90 -19.59 4.57
C TYR A 241 17.57 -20.33 4.37
N ASP A 242 17.21 -21.22 5.30
CA ASP A 242 15.94 -21.96 5.27
C ASP A 242 14.74 -21.00 5.36
N ALA A 243 14.78 -20.01 6.27
CA ALA A 243 13.73 -19.01 6.39
C ALA A 243 13.53 -18.17 5.11
N LEU A 244 14.62 -17.83 4.41
CA LEU A 244 14.54 -17.16 3.11
C LEU A 244 13.93 -18.08 2.05
N CYS A 245 14.32 -19.36 2.02
CA CYS A 245 13.77 -20.36 1.09
C CYS A 245 12.28 -20.62 1.34
N ASP A 246 11.84 -20.63 2.60
CA ASP A 246 10.44 -20.76 2.99
C ASP A 246 9.64 -19.53 2.57
N SER A 247 10.14 -18.33 2.84
CA SER A 247 9.54 -17.07 2.37
C SER A 247 9.41 -17.04 0.84
N TYR A 248 10.41 -17.54 0.12
CA TYR A 248 10.38 -17.66 -1.33
C TYR A 248 9.31 -18.65 -1.81
N ARG A 249 9.21 -19.81 -1.15
CA ARG A 249 8.19 -20.82 -1.45
C ARG A 249 6.78 -20.27 -1.21
N ASP A 250 6.57 -19.59 -0.09
CA ASP A 250 5.27 -19.02 0.27
C ASP A 250 4.86 -17.91 -0.71
N THR A 251 5.79 -17.03 -1.07
CA THR A 251 5.57 -16.00 -2.10
C THR A 251 5.18 -16.62 -3.44
N LEU A 252 5.84 -17.72 -3.86
CA LEU A 252 5.49 -18.40 -5.11
C LEU A 252 4.11 -19.10 -5.04
N LEU A 253 3.73 -19.63 -3.88
CA LEU A 253 2.42 -20.23 -3.65
C LEU A 253 1.31 -19.18 -3.74
N GLU A 254 1.52 -18.02 -3.12
CA GLU A 254 0.62 -16.87 -3.22
C GLU A 254 0.56 -16.31 -4.64
N GLN A 255 1.68 -16.25 -5.36
CA GLN A 255 1.71 -15.78 -6.74
C GLN A 255 0.88 -16.68 -7.66
N ARG A 256 0.95 -18.01 -7.46
CA ARG A 256 0.11 -18.98 -8.18
C ARG A 256 -1.35 -18.97 -7.74
N ASN A 257 -1.65 -18.33 -6.62
CA ASN A 257 -3.00 -18.28 -6.12
C ASN A 257 -3.88 -17.48 -7.11
N PRO A 258 -5.04 -18.01 -7.51
CA PRO A 258 -5.93 -17.31 -8.44
C PRO A 258 -6.61 -16.09 -7.83
N TRP A 259 -6.67 -15.99 -6.51
CA TRP A 259 -7.29 -14.87 -5.79
C TRP A 259 -6.37 -13.65 -5.69
N THR A 260 -5.09 -13.76 -6.06
CA THR A 260 -4.09 -12.68 -5.90
C THR A 260 -3.91 -11.83 -7.17
N ILE A 261 -4.85 -11.84 -8.13
CA ILE A 261 -4.68 -11.19 -9.45
C ILE A 261 -4.18 -9.74 -9.35
N GLY A 262 -4.77 -8.93 -8.46
CA GLY A 262 -4.35 -7.54 -8.25
C GLY A 262 -2.95 -7.36 -7.65
N HIS A 263 -2.38 -8.44 -7.13
CA HIS A 263 -1.13 -8.47 -6.35
C HIS A 263 -0.04 -9.34 -6.97
N ARG A 264 -0.33 -10.06 -8.06
CA ARG A 264 0.64 -10.97 -8.70
C ARG A 264 1.92 -10.29 -9.11
N PHE A 265 1.85 -9.03 -9.52
CA PHE A 265 3.01 -8.24 -9.84
C PHE A 265 3.87 -7.96 -8.60
N GLU A 266 3.27 -7.57 -7.48
CA GLU A 266 3.96 -7.38 -6.19
C GLU A 266 4.65 -8.67 -5.72
N LEU A 267 3.93 -9.80 -5.83
CA LEU A 267 4.45 -11.11 -5.47
C LEU A 267 5.59 -11.54 -6.39
N ARG A 268 5.53 -11.18 -7.67
CA ARG A 268 6.64 -11.41 -8.60
C ARG A 268 7.88 -10.59 -8.23
N LEU A 269 7.72 -9.30 -7.95
CA LEU A 269 8.82 -8.44 -7.49
C LEU A 269 9.46 -9.04 -6.24
N ARG A 270 8.63 -9.45 -5.26
CA ARG A 270 9.11 -10.08 -4.02
C ARG A 270 9.84 -11.39 -4.27
N ALA A 271 9.32 -12.24 -5.16
CA ALA A 271 9.96 -13.51 -5.50
C ALA A 271 11.33 -13.29 -6.16
N ASP A 272 11.45 -12.29 -7.03
CA ASP A 272 12.73 -11.94 -7.67
C ASP A 272 13.73 -11.37 -6.65
N ASP A 273 13.27 -10.51 -5.73
CA ASP A 273 14.07 -9.96 -4.62
C ASP A 273 14.55 -11.05 -3.66
N LEU A 274 13.66 -11.97 -3.24
CA LEU A 274 13.99 -13.11 -2.39
C LEU A 274 14.98 -14.06 -3.07
N ARG A 275 14.79 -14.33 -4.36
CA ARG A 275 15.73 -15.15 -5.13
C ARG A 275 17.13 -14.54 -5.13
N ALA A 276 17.24 -13.24 -5.42
CA ALA A 276 18.51 -12.54 -5.40
C ALA A 276 19.16 -12.60 -4.00
N ALA A 277 18.37 -12.37 -2.95
CA ALA A 277 18.82 -12.45 -1.57
C ALA A 277 19.30 -13.86 -1.16
N ILE A 278 18.61 -14.93 -1.58
CA ILE A 278 19.01 -16.32 -1.29
C ILE A 278 20.34 -16.66 -1.98
N VAL A 279 20.50 -16.28 -3.25
CA VAL A 279 21.74 -16.53 -4.01
C VAL A 279 22.90 -15.77 -3.36
N ASP A 280 22.74 -14.47 -3.11
CA ASP A 280 23.76 -13.66 -2.47
C ASP A 280 24.12 -14.16 -1.05
N TYR A 281 23.11 -14.51 -0.25
CA TYR A 281 23.33 -15.04 1.09
C TYR A 281 24.03 -16.40 1.10
N GLY A 282 23.64 -17.31 0.21
CA GLY A 282 24.27 -18.63 0.09
C GLY A 282 25.71 -18.56 -0.44
N ASP A 283 25.99 -17.63 -1.34
CA ASP A 283 27.35 -17.36 -1.83
C ASP A 283 28.24 -16.81 -0.70
N ARG A 284 27.71 -15.90 0.15
CA ARG A 284 28.46 -15.30 1.29
C ARG A 284 28.74 -16.27 2.44
N THR A 285 27.75 -17.07 2.83
CA THR A 285 27.84 -17.97 3.99
C THR A 285 28.55 -19.29 3.70
N GLY A 286 28.75 -19.63 2.42
CA GLY A 286 29.43 -20.87 2.03
C GLY A 286 28.68 -22.13 2.45
N LEU A 287 27.34 -22.04 2.61
CA LEU A 287 26.47 -23.10 3.15
C LEU A 287 26.42 -24.40 2.31
N GLN A 288 27.18 -24.51 1.23
CA GLN A 288 27.41 -25.78 0.55
C GLN A 288 28.91 -26.08 0.36
N SER A 289 29.37 -27.02 1.18
CA SER A 289 30.60 -27.83 1.12
C SER A 289 31.88 -27.21 0.49
N PRO A 290 33.00 -27.15 1.23
CA PRO A 290 34.25 -26.53 0.77
C PRO A 290 34.95 -27.20 -0.44
N ALA A 291 34.36 -28.25 -1.02
CA ALA A 291 34.96 -29.04 -2.10
C ALA A 291 34.56 -28.61 -3.53
N THR A 292 33.58 -27.72 -3.72
CA THR A 292 33.06 -27.39 -5.06
C THR A 292 32.97 -25.89 -5.29
N ARG A 293 33.81 -25.38 -6.20
CA ARG A 293 33.71 -24.04 -6.81
C ARG A 293 32.42 -23.79 -7.62
N ALA A 294 31.42 -24.66 -7.52
CA ALA A 294 30.12 -24.60 -8.21
C ALA A 294 28.97 -24.39 -7.20
N ASN A 295 29.14 -23.42 -6.30
CA ASN A 295 28.23 -23.18 -5.17
C ASN A 295 26.90 -22.53 -5.63
N THR A 296 26.97 -21.56 -6.54
CA THR A 296 25.81 -20.88 -7.11
C THR A 296 24.90 -21.85 -7.90
N ASP A 297 25.48 -22.78 -8.67
CA ASP A 297 24.70 -23.77 -9.44
C ASP A 297 23.84 -24.67 -8.55
N ALA A 298 24.35 -25.02 -7.36
CA ALA A 298 23.65 -25.88 -6.43
C ALA A 298 22.53 -25.13 -5.68
N ILE A 299 22.74 -23.85 -5.34
CA ILE A 299 21.69 -22.96 -4.83
C ILE A 299 20.60 -22.75 -5.89
N GLU A 300 20.97 -22.47 -7.14
CA GLU A 300 20.04 -22.31 -8.25
C GLU A 300 19.23 -23.59 -8.51
N LYS A 301 19.88 -24.76 -8.41
CA LYS A 301 19.18 -26.05 -8.49
C LYS A 301 18.19 -26.24 -7.34
N HIS A 302 18.53 -25.81 -6.13
CA HIS A 302 17.61 -25.86 -4.98
C HIS A 302 16.39 -24.95 -5.21
N LEU A 303 16.61 -23.71 -5.65
CA LEU A 303 15.55 -22.77 -6.00
C LEU A 303 14.65 -23.31 -7.13
N GLU A 304 15.22 -23.96 -8.14
CA GLU A 304 14.44 -24.61 -9.20
C GLU A 304 13.65 -25.81 -8.68
N ASN A 305 14.17 -26.56 -7.70
CA ASN A 305 13.39 -27.61 -7.03
C ASN A 305 12.21 -27.02 -6.25
N ILE A 306 12.39 -25.88 -5.55
CA ILE A 306 11.29 -25.16 -4.89
C ILE A 306 10.25 -24.75 -5.94
N ARG A 307 10.66 -24.10 -7.04
CA ARG A 307 9.75 -23.70 -8.12
C ARG A 307 8.99 -24.88 -8.72
N ARG A 308 9.67 -26.00 -8.97
CA ARG A 308 9.05 -27.24 -9.48
C ARG A 308 8.04 -27.78 -8.48
N SER A 309 8.41 -27.90 -7.20
CA SER A 309 7.50 -28.35 -6.14
C SER A 309 6.27 -27.46 -6.01
N VAL A 310 6.44 -26.14 -6.11
CA VAL A 310 5.32 -25.20 -6.08
C VAL A 310 4.45 -25.39 -7.32
N ARG A 311 5.02 -25.56 -8.52
CA ARG A 311 4.30 -25.77 -9.80
C ARG A 311 3.50 -27.07 -9.83
N ASP A 312 4.05 -28.14 -9.27
CA ASP A 312 3.43 -29.46 -9.24
C ASP A 312 2.33 -29.57 -8.16
N ARG A 313 2.29 -28.61 -7.22
CA ARG A 313 1.23 -28.54 -6.21
C ARG A 313 -0.11 -28.18 -6.88
N PRO A 314 -1.21 -28.89 -6.54
CA PRO A 314 -2.54 -28.55 -7.03
C PRO A 314 -2.93 -27.13 -6.57
N ILE A 315 -3.51 -26.35 -7.48
CA ILE A 315 -4.01 -25.01 -7.17
C ILE A 315 -5.30 -25.17 -6.35
N GLU A 316 -5.31 -24.60 -5.15
CA GLU A 316 -6.50 -24.63 -4.28
C GLU A 316 -7.41 -23.46 -4.62
N TRP A 317 -8.39 -23.69 -5.50
CA TRP A 317 -9.36 -22.68 -5.93
C TRP A 317 -10.43 -22.38 -4.88
N SER A 318 -10.60 -23.25 -3.88
CA SER A 318 -11.70 -23.20 -2.92
C SER A 318 -11.50 -22.25 -1.74
N THR A 319 -10.25 -21.88 -1.46
CA THR A 319 -9.91 -21.10 -0.27
C THR A 319 -9.30 -19.78 -0.70
N ALA A 320 -10.06 -18.69 -0.52
CA ALA A 320 -9.51 -17.34 -0.68
C ALA A 320 -8.47 -17.11 0.44
N PRO A 321 -7.20 -16.82 0.12
CA PRO A 321 -6.18 -16.53 1.13
C PRO A 321 -6.46 -15.16 1.77
N GLN A 322 -5.74 -14.86 2.86
CA GLN A 322 -5.60 -13.48 3.31
C GLN A 322 -4.97 -12.66 2.17
N ILE A 323 -5.69 -11.63 1.72
CA ILE A 323 -5.25 -10.73 0.65
C ILE A 323 -4.34 -9.66 1.27
N SER A 324 -3.30 -10.07 1.98
CA SER A 324 -2.25 -9.19 2.47
C SER A 324 -0.96 -9.57 1.77
N THR A 325 -0.33 -8.62 1.08
CA THR A 325 1.02 -8.81 0.56
C THR A 325 2.03 -8.27 1.54
N TRP A 326 3.31 -8.60 1.33
CA TRP A 326 4.42 -8.00 2.06
C TRP A 326 4.45 -6.46 2.03
N PHE A 327 3.84 -5.82 1.02
CA PHE A 327 3.65 -4.36 1.02
C PHE A 327 2.56 -3.92 2.01
N ASP A 328 1.48 -4.69 2.14
CA ASP A 328 0.46 -4.41 3.15
C ASP A 328 1.00 -4.61 4.56
N ASP A 329 1.86 -5.62 4.76
CA ASP A 329 2.58 -5.83 6.01
C ASP A 329 3.50 -4.64 6.32
N ALA A 330 4.27 -4.15 5.35
CA ALA A 330 5.13 -2.97 5.52
C ALA A 330 4.32 -1.70 5.86
N VAL A 331 3.13 -1.51 5.27
CA VAL A 331 2.23 -0.41 5.62
C VAL A 331 1.69 -0.60 7.04
N ALA A 332 1.27 -1.82 7.41
CA ALA A 332 0.74 -2.12 8.72
C ALA A 332 1.80 -1.91 9.82
N ASP A 333 3.04 -2.32 9.57
CA ASP A 333 4.16 -2.13 10.50
C ASP A 333 4.50 -0.64 10.66
N ALA A 334 4.57 0.13 9.57
CA ALA A 334 4.81 1.57 9.63
C ALA A 334 3.67 2.30 10.39
N GLN A 335 2.42 1.93 10.15
CA GLN A 335 1.27 2.47 10.87
C GLN A 335 1.34 2.10 12.35
N HIS A 336 1.66 0.85 12.68
CA HIS A 336 1.76 0.39 14.06
C HIS A 336 2.85 1.13 14.84
N GLN A 337 3.99 1.40 14.20
CA GLN A 337 5.07 2.19 14.81
C GLN A 337 4.63 3.64 15.10
N LEU A 338 3.94 4.28 14.15
CA LEU A 338 3.39 5.62 14.32
C LEU A 338 2.35 5.65 15.46
N ASP A 339 1.37 4.75 15.41
CA ASP A 339 0.32 4.63 16.42
C ASP A 339 0.90 4.41 17.82
N ARG A 340 1.95 3.58 17.92
CA ARG A 340 2.65 3.34 19.18
C ARG A 340 3.33 4.61 19.69
N LEU A 341 4.07 5.33 18.85
CA LEU A 341 4.74 6.57 19.27
C LEU A 341 3.73 7.65 19.68
N THR A 342 2.63 7.80 18.91
CA THR A 342 1.55 8.74 19.21
C THR A 342 0.83 8.39 20.52
N ALA A 343 0.58 7.10 20.78
CA ALA A 343 -0.08 6.64 22.00
C ALA A 343 0.81 6.72 23.25
N GLU A 344 2.12 6.46 23.10
CA GLU A 344 3.10 6.67 24.17
C GLU A 344 3.24 8.16 24.51
N GLY A 345 3.20 9.02 23.49
CA GLY A 345 3.30 10.46 23.60
C GLY A 345 4.63 10.91 24.21
N LEU A 346 4.70 12.18 24.56
CA LEU A 346 5.83 12.75 25.27
C LEU A 346 5.33 13.59 26.45
N ARG A 347 5.90 13.40 27.64
CA ARG A 347 5.59 14.22 28.80
C ARG A 347 6.84 14.56 29.58
N LEU A 348 7.24 15.82 29.49
CA LEU A 348 8.41 16.37 30.16
C LEU A 348 7.96 17.38 31.21
N THR A 349 8.58 17.37 32.38
CA THR A 349 8.22 18.26 33.49
C THR A 349 9.46 18.93 34.05
N TYR A 350 9.41 20.24 34.25
CA TYR A 350 10.50 21.02 34.83
C TYR A 350 9.95 22.12 35.76
N ILE A 351 10.80 22.58 36.69
CA ILE A 351 10.48 23.69 37.59
C ILE A 351 10.97 24.97 36.92
N ASP A 352 10.13 26.00 36.88
CA ASP A 352 10.51 27.30 36.30
C ASP A 352 11.62 27.93 37.17
N PRO A 353 12.83 28.20 36.62
CA PRO A 353 13.91 28.81 37.39
C PRO A 353 13.56 30.22 37.90
N ALA A 354 12.64 30.93 37.24
CA ALA A 354 12.14 32.24 37.67
C ALA A 354 11.03 32.13 38.74
N GLN A 355 10.33 30.99 38.82
CA GLN A 355 9.23 30.76 39.75
C GLN A 355 9.32 29.34 40.36
N ARG A 356 10.02 29.21 41.48
CA ARG A 356 10.26 27.90 42.13
C ARG A 356 9.00 27.13 42.56
N ASN A 357 7.87 27.83 42.72
CA ASN A 357 6.57 27.25 43.04
C ASN A 357 5.72 26.94 41.78
N ARG A 358 6.33 27.00 40.59
CA ARG A 358 5.68 26.69 39.32
C ARG A 358 6.38 25.51 38.67
N ILE A 359 5.57 24.51 38.36
CA ILE A 359 5.96 23.34 37.60
C ILE A 359 5.34 23.49 36.22
N THR A 360 6.13 23.34 35.17
CA THR A 360 5.65 23.33 33.79
C THR A 360 5.81 21.92 33.25
N THR A 361 4.70 21.36 32.77
CA THR A 361 4.65 20.15 31.97
C THR A 361 4.50 20.55 30.50
N ILE A 362 5.33 19.98 29.64
CA ILE A 362 5.34 20.19 28.19
C ILE A 362 5.42 18.84 27.50
N GLY A 363 4.72 18.66 26.39
CA GLY A 363 4.61 17.34 25.81
C GLY A 363 3.80 17.26 24.53
N PHE A 364 3.51 16.03 24.14
CA PHE A 364 2.66 15.65 23.02
C PHE A 364 1.69 14.55 23.49
N ASP A 365 0.39 14.73 23.26
CA ASP A 365 -0.67 13.76 23.57
C ASP A 365 -1.75 13.75 22.47
N ASP A 366 -2.29 12.57 22.14
CA ASP A 366 -3.47 12.41 21.27
C ASP A 366 -3.52 13.35 20.04
N ASP A 367 -2.37 13.56 19.37
CA ASP A 367 -2.16 14.44 18.19
C ASP A 367 -1.95 15.96 18.46
N HIS A 368 -1.63 16.36 19.68
CA HIS A 368 -1.45 17.77 20.02
C HIS A 368 -0.21 18.00 20.87
N TRP A 369 0.57 19.03 20.50
CA TRP A 369 1.61 19.55 21.37
C TRP A 369 0.96 20.36 22.49
N TYR A 370 1.40 20.22 23.74
CA TYR A 370 0.79 20.95 24.85
C TYR A 370 1.79 21.53 25.85
N ILE A 371 1.35 22.59 26.52
CA ILE A 371 1.97 23.13 27.73
C ILE A 371 0.90 23.22 28.81
N GLN A 372 1.23 22.71 29.99
CA GLN A 372 0.40 22.80 31.18
C GLN A 372 1.25 23.31 32.35
N HIS A 373 0.73 24.28 33.08
CA HIS A 373 1.39 24.77 34.27
C HIS A 373 0.68 24.24 35.52
N ALA A 374 1.45 24.04 36.58
CA ALA A 374 0.96 23.71 37.90
C ALA A 374 1.64 24.59 38.93
N HIS A 375 0.88 24.98 39.94
CA HIS A 375 1.36 25.75 41.07
C HIS A 375 1.39 24.87 42.32
N THR A 376 2.51 24.91 43.04
CA THR A 376 2.59 24.35 44.39
C THR A 376 1.84 25.27 45.35
N ALA A 377 0.88 24.73 46.08
CA ALA A 377 0.16 25.45 47.12
C ALA A 377 1.10 25.81 48.29
N SER A 378 0.61 26.64 49.22
CA SER A 378 1.38 27.11 50.38
C SER A 378 1.87 26.00 51.33
N ASP A 379 1.39 24.77 51.15
CA ASP A 379 1.81 23.58 51.89
C ASP A 379 2.99 22.83 51.24
N ASP A 380 3.51 23.32 50.11
CA ASP A 380 4.56 22.72 49.27
C ASP A 380 4.28 21.26 48.84
N ARG A 381 3.02 20.81 48.95
CA ARG A 381 2.63 19.41 48.70
C ARG A 381 1.49 19.28 47.71
N THR A 382 0.58 20.24 47.67
CA THR A 382 -0.57 20.20 46.79
C THR A 382 -0.25 20.91 45.47
N LEU A 383 -0.35 20.20 44.35
CA LEU A 383 -0.21 20.76 43.01
C LEU A 383 -1.59 21.12 42.45
N THR A 384 -1.77 22.38 42.06
CA THR A 384 -2.97 22.84 41.35
C THR A 384 -2.60 23.11 39.91
N TYR A 385 -3.21 22.36 38.97
CA TYR A 385 -2.96 22.52 37.55
C TYR A 385 -3.83 23.61 36.95
N ASP A 386 -3.23 24.44 36.10
CA ASP A 386 -3.95 25.31 35.19
C ASP A 386 -4.64 24.39 34.17
N THR A 387 -5.97 24.35 34.24
CA THR A 387 -6.79 23.52 33.36
C THR A 387 -7.73 24.40 32.56
N PRO A 388 -7.89 24.15 31.25
CA PRO A 388 -7.27 23.08 30.45
C PRO A 388 -5.81 23.37 30.03
N PRO A 389 -5.02 22.33 29.65
CA PRO A 389 -3.73 22.50 28.98
C PRO A 389 -3.84 23.38 27.73
N HIS A 390 -2.78 24.13 27.42
CA HIS A 390 -2.70 24.89 26.19
C HIS A 390 -2.15 24.01 25.07
N ALA A 391 -2.95 23.80 24.03
CA ALA A 391 -2.58 23.03 22.85
C ALA A 391 -1.94 23.91 21.77
N TYR A 392 -0.99 23.33 21.06
CA TYR A 392 -0.18 23.94 20.01
C TYR A 392 -0.15 23.02 18.79
N PRO A 393 -0.14 23.59 17.58
CA PRO A 393 -0.14 22.79 16.36
C PRO A 393 1.25 22.22 16.03
N THR A 394 2.34 22.86 16.49
CA THR A 394 3.70 22.40 16.19
C THR A 394 4.62 22.47 17.41
N CYS A 395 5.65 21.61 17.43
CA CYS A 395 6.69 21.65 18.45
C CYS A 395 7.39 23.03 18.52
N ALA A 396 7.53 23.72 17.38
CA ALA A 396 8.21 25.02 17.28
C ALA A 396 7.46 26.15 18.00
N ASP A 397 6.14 26.00 18.18
CA ASP A 397 5.31 26.99 18.87
C ASP A 397 5.46 26.93 20.40
N LEU A 398 5.91 25.79 20.93
CA LEU A 398 6.06 25.58 22.37
C LEU A 398 7.10 26.51 23.03
N PRO A 399 8.35 26.65 22.51
CA PRO A 399 9.34 27.52 23.14
C PRO A 399 9.16 29.02 22.81
N THR A 400 8.34 29.36 21.80
CA THR A 400 8.22 30.73 21.28
C THR A 400 7.00 31.48 21.79
N THR A 401 6.04 30.80 22.43
CA THR A 401 4.82 31.45 22.91
C THR A 401 5.07 32.13 24.26
N PRO A 402 5.14 33.47 24.33
CA PRO A 402 5.16 34.15 25.61
C PRO A 402 3.84 33.89 26.31
N ASP A 403 3.94 33.38 27.52
CA ASP A 403 2.84 33.07 28.42
C ASP A 403 1.92 34.28 28.58
N ARG A 404 0.83 34.34 27.79
CA ARG A 404 -0.04 35.53 27.67
C ARG A 404 -0.77 35.88 28.98
N HIS A 405 -0.74 34.98 29.96
CA HIS A 405 -1.44 35.13 31.23
C HIS A 405 -0.53 35.57 32.39
N VAL A 406 0.78 35.69 32.18
CA VAL A 406 1.70 36.11 33.25
C VAL A 406 2.42 37.38 32.85
N ALA A 407 2.02 38.49 33.45
CA ALA A 407 2.79 39.74 33.45
C ALA A 407 4.05 39.54 34.31
N GLY A 408 5.06 38.88 33.75
CA GLY A 408 6.31 38.55 34.41
C GLY A 408 7.11 37.60 33.54
N THR A 409 8.39 37.87 33.38
CA THR A 409 9.38 37.09 32.61
C THR A 409 9.15 35.58 32.74
N GLY A 410 8.48 34.97 31.75
CA GLY A 410 8.38 33.51 31.65
C GLY A 410 9.78 32.93 31.51
N GLY A 411 10.14 31.97 32.36
CA GLY A 411 11.41 31.27 32.24
C GLY A 411 11.50 30.59 30.88
N ALA A 412 12.65 30.71 30.21
CA ALA A 412 12.90 29.97 28.98
C ALA A 412 12.84 28.47 29.26
N VAL A 413 12.24 27.70 28.34
CA VAL A 413 12.24 26.23 28.41
C VAL A 413 13.69 25.74 28.48
N PRO A 414 14.07 24.86 29.42
CA PRO A 414 15.44 24.35 29.51
C PRO A 414 15.89 23.69 28.20
N GLU A 415 17.15 23.90 27.80
CA GLU A 415 17.68 23.39 26.53
C GLU A 415 17.54 21.87 26.40
N ASN A 416 17.78 21.12 27.47
CA ASN A 416 17.63 19.66 27.49
C ASN A 416 16.18 19.19 27.24
N ILE A 417 15.19 20.02 27.58
CA ILE A 417 13.78 19.75 27.30
C ILE A 417 13.49 20.07 25.83
N ILE A 418 14.02 21.17 25.31
CA ILE A 418 13.92 21.54 23.89
C ILE A 418 14.52 20.44 23.00
N ASP A 419 15.69 19.91 23.35
CA ASP A 419 16.35 18.86 22.57
C ASP A 419 15.53 17.57 22.53
N GLN A 420 14.91 17.17 23.65
CA GLN A 420 14.03 16.00 23.70
C GLN A 420 12.74 16.20 22.91
N LEU A 421 12.13 17.40 22.99
CA LEU A 421 10.95 17.75 22.19
C LEU A 421 11.27 17.68 20.69
N ARG A 422 12.42 18.24 20.27
CA ARG A 422 12.86 18.18 18.86
C ARG A 422 13.18 16.76 18.41
N ALA A 423 13.83 15.95 19.26
CA ALA A 423 14.12 14.57 18.92
C ALA A 423 12.83 13.77 18.68
N PHE A 424 11.83 13.93 19.55
CA PHE A 424 10.52 13.31 19.39
C PHE A 424 9.78 13.83 18.15
N ASP A 425 9.81 15.14 17.90
CA ASP A 425 9.22 15.75 16.70
C ASP A 425 9.84 15.21 15.41
N ILE A 426 11.17 15.06 15.37
CA ILE A 426 11.89 14.45 14.24
C ILE A 426 11.47 12.98 14.07
N GLU A 427 11.36 12.21 15.14
CA GLU A 427 10.96 10.80 15.10
C GLU A 427 9.52 10.66 14.57
N LEU A 428 8.59 11.46 15.09
CA LEU A 428 7.19 11.50 14.65
C LEU A 428 7.08 11.82 13.16
N HIS A 429 7.70 12.91 12.70
CA HIS A 429 7.69 13.28 11.28
C HIS A 429 8.37 12.22 10.39
N THR A 430 9.41 11.53 10.91
CA THR A 430 10.06 10.44 10.18
C THR A 430 9.11 9.26 9.99
N LEU A 431 8.37 8.86 11.04
CA LEU A 431 7.38 7.79 10.94
C LEU A 431 6.22 8.15 10.00
N GLU A 432 5.74 9.39 10.01
CA GLU A 432 4.72 9.87 9.07
C GLU A 432 5.21 9.83 7.62
N GLN A 433 6.44 10.31 7.37
CA GLN A 433 7.06 10.24 6.05
C GLN A 433 7.26 8.80 5.59
N ASN A 434 7.67 7.91 6.49
CA ASN A 434 7.85 6.48 6.23
C ASN A 434 6.52 5.83 5.82
N LEU A 435 5.45 6.03 6.59
CA LEU A 435 4.12 5.53 6.27
C LEU A 435 3.64 6.03 4.90
N SER A 436 3.77 7.34 4.65
CA SER A 436 3.40 7.96 3.37
C SER A 436 4.21 7.38 2.21
N CYS A 437 5.52 7.17 2.41
CA CYS A 437 6.41 6.57 1.41
C CYS A 437 5.98 5.15 1.02
N VAL A 438 5.75 4.26 1.99
CA VAL A 438 5.34 2.87 1.71
C VAL A 438 3.96 2.83 1.06
N GLN A 439 3.01 3.66 1.51
CA GLN A 439 1.69 3.75 0.89
C GLN A 439 1.77 4.19 -0.57
N GLN A 440 2.51 5.26 -0.86
CA GLN A 440 2.70 5.75 -2.23
C GLN A 440 3.42 4.73 -3.11
N LEU A 441 4.41 4.02 -2.57
CA LEU A 441 5.13 2.99 -3.30
C LEU A 441 4.22 1.81 -3.65
N ARG A 442 3.46 1.30 -2.68
CA ARG A 442 2.46 0.24 -2.89
C ARG A 442 1.43 0.66 -3.93
N ASP A 443 0.88 1.86 -3.79
CA ASP A 443 -0.16 2.36 -4.69
C ASP A 443 0.39 2.56 -6.12
N ALA A 444 1.63 3.02 -6.27
CA ALA A 444 2.29 3.12 -7.57
C ALA A 444 2.48 1.75 -8.26
N ILE A 445 2.98 0.76 -7.51
CA ILE A 445 3.16 -0.62 -7.98
C ILE A 445 1.81 -1.27 -8.33
N ARG A 446 0.76 -1.04 -7.56
CA ARG A 446 -0.60 -1.53 -7.89
C ARG A 446 -1.16 -0.83 -9.13
N ALA A 447 -0.93 0.47 -9.26
CA ALA A 447 -1.57 1.29 -10.28
C ALA A 447 -0.90 1.26 -11.66
N GLY A 448 0.20 0.53 -11.86
CA GLY A 448 0.87 0.54 -13.16
C GLY A 448 1.88 1.67 -13.35
N VAL A 449 2.06 2.55 -12.37
CA VAL A 449 2.79 3.82 -12.53
C VAL A 449 4.14 3.78 -11.82
N PRO A 450 5.18 4.48 -12.34
CA PRO A 450 6.46 4.53 -11.64
C PRO A 450 6.35 5.34 -10.36
N TYR A 451 6.91 4.80 -9.27
CA TYR A 451 7.15 5.58 -8.07
C TYR A 451 8.20 6.66 -8.35
N THR A 452 7.88 7.91 -8.05
CA THR A 452 8.77 9.04 -8.33
C THR A 452 9.50 9.47 -7.07
N LEU A 453 10.82 9.32 -7.06
CA LEU A 453 11.69 9.91 -6.05
C LEU A 453 11.68 11.43 -6.20
N THR A 454 11.34 12.13 -5.13
CA THR A 454 11.20 13.57 -5.14
C THR A 454 12.40 14.24 -4.51
N ARG A 455 12.87 15.33 -5.12
CA ARG A 455 13.86 16.20 -4.50
C ARG A 455 13.30 16.76 -3.21
N GLN A 456 13.93 16.44 -2.08
CA GLN A 456 13.65 17.10 -0.82
C GLN A 456 14.10 18.56 -0.97
N HIS A 457 13.17 19.44 -1.32
CA HIS A 457 13.44 20.87 -1.25
C HIS A 457 13.59 21.15 0.22
N GLY A 458 14.85 21.23 0.68
CA GLY A 458 15.19 21.29 2.08
C GLY A 458 14.18 22.14 2.82
N HIS A 459 13.59 21.56 3.86
CA HIS A 459 12.94 22.33 4.90
C HIS A 459 13.97 23.34 5.37
N SER A 460 13.93 24.51 4.76
CA SER A 460 14.68 25.66 5.20
C SER A 460 14.17 25.86 6.61
N ALA A 461 15.01 25.55 7.60
CA ALA A 461 14.77 25.94 8.98
C ALA A 461 14.21 27.36 8.94
N PRO A 462 13.05 27.64 9.58
CA PRO A 462 12.40 28.92 9.48
C PRO A 462 13.41 29.96 9.96
N THR A 463 14.05 30.62 9.00
CA THR A 463 15.07 31.60 9.28
C THR A 463 14.28 32.76 9.83
N SER A 464 14.34 32.92 11.15
CA SER A 464 13.83 34.06 11.89
C SER A 464 14.35 35.32 11.21
N ARG A 465 13.53 35.88 10.31
CA ARG A 465 13.85 37.10 9.58
C ARG A 465 13.50 38.24 10.54
N PRO A 466 14.48 39.01 11.02
CA PRO A 466 14.17 40.14 11.88
C PRO A 466 13.39 41.19 11.06
N PRO A 467 12.45 41.93 11.67
CA PRO A 467 11.63 42.90 10.97
C PRO A 467 12.50 44.11 10.58
N GLN A 468 12.90 44.21 9.32
CA GLN A 468 13.46 45.46 8.81
C GLN A 468 12.33 46.44 8.48
N ARG A 469 12.17 47.41 9.38
CA ARG A 469 11.48 48.67 9.11
C ARG A 469 12.37 49.57 8.23
N GLY A 470 11.81 49.99 7.10
CA GLY A 470 11.87 51.37 6.61
C GLY A 470 12.96 51.72 5.60
N GLY A 471 12.53 52.35 4.49
CA GLY A 471 13.40 53.22 3.68
C GLY A 471 13.09 53.25 2.19
N PHE A 472 12.17 54.12 1.78
CA PHE A 472 11.94 54.50 0.36
C PHE A 472 13.23 54.98 -0.33
N THR A 473 13.40 54.64 -1.62
CA THR A 473 13.65 55.62 -2.70
C THR A 473 13.47 55.00 -4.08
N ARG A 474 13.20 55.87 -5.06
CA ARG A 474 12.49 55.68 -6.31
C ARG A 474 13.44 55.98 -7.49
N HIS A 475 13.07 55.53 -8.69
CA HIS A 475 13.61 55.83 -10.03
C HIS A 475 14.82 54.98 -10.47
N ALA A 476 14.95 54.46 -11.69
CA ALA A 476 14.31 54.74 -12.98
C ALA A 476 14.37 53.52 -13.94
N THR A 477 13.35 53.35 -14.77
CA THR A 477 13.38 52.75 -16.13
C THR A 477 13.50 53.90 -17.17
N PRO A 478 13.64 53.72 -18.51
CA PRO A 478 13.52 52.52 -19.36
C PRO A 478 14.54 52.42 -20.54
N SER A 479 14.48 51.33 -21.31
CA SER A 479 14.66 51.25 -22.79
C SER A 479 14.43 49.78 -23.21
N ASP A 480 13.23 49.39 -23.66
CA ASP A 480 12.77 49.37 -25.07
C ASP A 480 13.75 48.73 -26.07
N THR A 481 13.44 47.52 -26.56
CA THR A 481 12.99 47.32 -27.95
C THR A 481 12.56 45.88 -28.28
N SER A 482 11.35 45.81 -28.83
CA SER A 482 10.92 44.98 -29.97
C SER A 482 10.54 43.51 -29.76
N ALA A 483 9.21 43.36 -29.75
CA ALA A 483 8.44 42.15 -30.03
C ALA A 483 8.54 41.70 -31.50
N VAL A 484 8.32 40.41 -31.73
CA VAL A 484 7.55 39.92 -32.89
C VAL A 484 6.55 38.88 -32.39
N GLU A 485 5.34 39.06 -32.89
CA GLU A 485 4.02 38.57 -32.52
C GLU A 485 3.61 37.40 -33.42
N GLN A 486 2.93 36.37 -32.90
CA GLN A 486 1.75 35.70 -33.51
C GLN A 486 1.24 34.48 -32.69
N PRO A 487 -0.03 34.02 -32.87
CA PRO A 487 -1.00 33.99 -31.78
C PRO A 487 -1.50 32.59 -31.37
N ALA A 488 -2.09 32.54 -30.18
CA ALA A 488 -2.77 31.36 -29.62
C ALA A 488 -4.22 31.21 -30.14
N PRO A 489 -4.73 29.97 -30.33
CA PRO A 489 -6.15 29.73 -30.55
C PRO A 489 -6.96 29.63 -29.24
N ALA A 490 -8.23 29.97 -29.36
CA ALA A 490 -9.20 30.20 -28.30
C ALA A 490 -9.60 28.95 -27.49
N LYS A 491 -9.79 29.12 -26.18
CA LYS A 491 -10.49 28.17 -25.31
C LYS A 491 -11.99 28.53 -25.22
N PRO A 492 -12.92 27.58 -25.41
CA PRO A 492 -14.33 27.81 -25.17
C PRO A 492 -14.64 27.80 -23.67
N SER A 493 -15.45 28.78 -23.26
CA SER A 493 -15.98 29.00 -21.92
C SER A 493 -17.04 27.96 -21.56
N VAL A 494 -16.83 27.25 -20.45
CA VAL A 494 -17.83 26.37 -19.83
C VAL A 494 -18.55 27.14 -18.71
N PRO A 495 -19.90 27.13 -18.64
CA PRO A 495 -20.63 27.83 -17.59
C PRO A 495 -20.57 27.08 -16.26
N GLN A 496 -20.23 27.79 -15.18
CA GLN A 496 -20.29 27.29 -13.81
C GLN A 496 -21.73 26.96 -13.40
N ARG A 497 -22.00 25.69 -13.06
CA ARG A 497 -23.23 25.26 -12.39
C ARG A 497 -23.16 25.62 -10.89
N LYS A 498 -24.13 26.43 -10.44
CA LYS A 498 -24.38 26.72 -9.01
C LYS A 498 -24.69 25.43 -8.25
N ARG A 499 -23.86 25.13 -7.25
CA ARG A 499 -24.01 24.03 -6.28
C ARG A 499 -25.23 24.30 -5.39
N ARG A 500 -26.29 23.51 -5.53
CA ARG A 500 -27.45 23.52 -4.61
C ARG A 500 -27.05 22.81 -3.31
N GLN A 501 -27.25 23.46 -2.17
CA GLN A 501 -27.13 22.84 -0.85
C GLN A 501 -28.22 21.78 -0.65
N PRO A 502 -27.92 20.62 -0.03
CA PRO A 502 -28.93 19.69 0.43
C PRO A 502 -29.59 20.20 1.74
N PRO A 503 -30.89 19.93 1.96
CA PRO A 503 -31.56 20.31 3.20
C PRO A 503 -31.16 19.41 4.38
N LYS A 504 -31.14 20.01 5.58
CA LYS A 504 -30.85 19.35 6.86
C LYS A 504 -31.86 18.23 7.16
N PRO A 505 -31.42 17.04 7.63
CA PRO A 505 -32.33 16.04 8.16
C PRO A 505 -32.81 16.44 9.57
N SER A 506 -34.12 16.43 9.74
CA SER A 506 -34.84 16.61 11.00
C SER A 506 -34.63 15.42 11.94
N ALA A 507 -34.38 15.73 13.21
CA ALA A 507 -34.26 14.79 14.31
C ALA A 507 -35.54 13.93 14.46
N HIS A 508 -35.37 12.61 14.47
CA HIS A 508 -36.36 11.68 14.99
C HIS A 508 -35.81 10.90 16.16
N HIS A 509 -36.39 11.20 17.32
CA HIS A 509 -36.27 10.47 18.57
C HIS A 509 -36.69 9.02 18.40
N HIS A 510 -35.78 8.08 18.64
CA HIS A 510 -36.17 6.72 19.03
C HIS A 510 -36.07 6.57 20.54
N ARG A 511 -37.26 6.41 21.14
CA ARG A 511 -37.52 6.10 22.53
C ARG A 511 -37.61 4.57 22.66
N ARG A 512 -36.76 4.05 23.55
CA ARG A 512 -36.77 2.77 24.31
C ARG A 512 -38.03 1.87 24.31
N ARG A 513 -37.71 0.58 24.57
CA ARG A 513 -38.45 -0.57 25.15
C ARG A 513 -38.87 -1.62 24.09
N LEU A 514 -38.67 -2.92 24.27
CA LEU A 514 -38.31 -3.78 25.41
C LEU A 514 -37.58 -5.02 24.86
#